data_AF-A0A662VG02-F1
#
_entry.id   AF-A0A662VG02-F1
#
_cell.length_a   1.000
_cell.length_b   1.000
_cell.length_c   1.000
_cell.angle_alpha   90.00
_cell.angle_beta   90.00
_cell.angle_gamma   90.00
#
_symmetry.space_group_name_H-M   'P 1'
#
loop_
_entity.id
_entity.type
_entity.pdbx_description
1 polymer ?
#
loop_
_entity_poly.entity_id
_entity_poly.type
_entity_poly.pdbx_seq_one_letter_code
_entity_poly.pdbx_strand_id
1 'polypeptide(L)'
;KKLIRWEANDEELKKYAIEAAQKIGAGHVFVLYIKNAWPINILNTLKHVQEIVNIYVATANPVQVIVAETKQGRAILGIVDGYTPVGVEGEEDKKERHEFLRKIGYKK
;
A
#
# COMPACT_ATOMS: atom_id res chain seq x y z
N LYS A 1 -7.24 7.35 25.13
CA LYS A 1 -5.89 6.74 25.06
C LYS A 1 -5.39 6.79 23.62
N LYS A 2 -4.15 7.23 23.35
CA LYS A 2 -3.56 7.29 22.00
C LYS A 2 -2.81 5.99 21.71
N LEU A 3 -3.53 4.96 21.28
CA LEU A 3 -2.98 3.60 21.09
C LEU A 3 -3.12 3.18 19.63
N ILE A 4 -2.14 2.44 19.13
CA ILE A 4 -2.28 1.71 17.88
C ILE A 4 -3.27 0.58 18.12
N ARG A 5 -4.34 0.56 17.32
CA ARG A 5 -5.34 -0.51 17.31
C ARG A 5 -4.96 -1.47 16.19
N TRP A 6 -5.14 -2.76 16.45
CA TRP A 6 -4.75 -3.81 15.52
C TRP A 6 -5.74 -4.97 15.62
N GLU A 7 -5.89 -5.68 14.50
CA GLU A 7 -6.58 -6.96 14.39
C GLU A 7 -5.85 -7.75 13.30
N ALA A 8 -5.67 -9.05 13.48
CA ALA A 8 -4.93 -9.87 12.52
C ALA A 8 -5.21 -11.36 12.70
N ASN A 9 -5.18 -12.09 11.58
CA ASN A 9 -5.18 -13.56 11.56
C ASN A 9 -3.77 -14.15 11.40
N ASP A 10 -2.73 -13.30 11.35
CA ASP A 10 -1.35 -13.69 11.18
C ASP A 10 -0.43 -12.83 12.06
N GLU A 11 0.35 -13.48 12.92
CA GLU A 11 1.19 -12.84 13.92
C GLU A 11 2.35 -12.04 13.33
N GLU A 12 2.91 -12.50 12.22
CA GLU A 12 4.03 -11.84 11.54
C GLU A 12 3.54 -10.55 10.85
N LEU A 13 2.44 -10.65 10.10
CA LEU A 13 1.83 -9.47 9.46
C LEU A 13 1.34 -8.45 10.49
N LYS A 14 0.80 -8.91 11.63
CA LYS A 14 0.44 -8.06 12.76
C LYS A 14 1.65 -7.25 13.24
N LYS A 15 2.78 -7.91 13.48
CA LYS A 15 4.00 -7.25 13.94
C LYS A 15 4.45 -6.18 12.95
N TYR A 16 4.50 -6.50 11.65
CA TYR A 16 4.88 -5.54 10.62
C TYR A 16 3.93 -4.35 10.52
N ALA A 17 2.61 -4.57 10.59
CA ALA A 17 1.62 -3.50 10.56
C ALA A 17 1.77 -2.55 11.76
N ILE A 18 1.95 -3.10 12.97
CA ILE A 18 2.16 -2.30 14.18
C ILE A 18 3.47 -1.51 14.08
N GLU A 19 4.57 -2.16 13.68
CA GLU A 19 5.88 -1.50 13.57
C GLU A 19 5.87 -0.37 12.53
N ALA A 20 5.25 -0.59 11.38
CA ALA A 20 5.08 0.44 10.36
C ALA A 20 4.23 1.61 10.86
N ALA A 21 3.10 1.34 11.52
CA ALA A 21 2.26 2.37 12.13
C ALA A 21 2.98 3.17 13.21
N GLN A 22 3.84 2.52 14.03
CA GLN A 22 4.70 3.19 15.01
C GLN A 22 5.70 4.13 14.34
N LYS A 23 6.39 3.68 13.29
CA LYS A 23 7.38 4.48 12.54
C LYS A 23 6.74 5.68 11.85
N ILE A 24 5.55 5.51 11.27
CA ILE A 24 4.80 6.61 10.66
C ILE A 24 4.37 7.60 11.75
N GLY A 25 3.75 7.11 12.83
CA GLY A 25 3.42 7.91 14.02
C GLY A 25 2.41 9.04 13.80
N ALA A 26 1.72 9.04 12.66
CA ALA A 26 0.68 10.01 12.34
C ALA A 26 -0.70 9.50 12.82
N GLY A 27 -1.53 10.42 13.33
CA GLY A 27 -2.87 10.07 13.80
C GLY A 27 -3.80 9.66 12.66
N HIS A 28 -4.73 8.75 12.93
CA HIS A 28 -5.75 8.25 11.98
C HIS A 28 -5.17 7.61 10.70
N VAL A 29 -3.94 7.10 10.77
CA VAL A 29 -3.36 6.25 9.72
C VAL A 29 -3.60 4.80 10.05
N PHE A 30 -3.97 4.00 9.04
CA PHE A 30 -3.97 2.55 9.12
C PHE A 30 -2.90 1.97 8.18
N VAL A 31 -2.36 0.81 8.56
CA VAL A 31 -1.42 0.03 7.74
C VAL A 31 -1.96 -1.39 7.66
N LEU A 32 -2.03 -1.93 6.45
CA LEU A 32 -2.50 -3.28 6.18
C LEU A 32 -1.42 -4.04 5.42
N TYR A 33 -0.97 -5.15 5.99
CA TYR A 33 -0.17 -6.15 5.30
C TYR A 33 -1.06 -7.33 4.94
N ILE A 34 -0.89 -7.86 3.74
CA ILE A 34 -1.60 -9.05 3.24
C ILE A 34 -0.60 -10.04 2.66
N LYS A 35 -0.91 -11.33 2.79
CA LYS A 35 -0.23 -12.42 2.08
C LYS A 35 -1.27 -13.37 1.49
N ASN A 36 -0.89 -14.12 0.46
CA ASN A 36 -1.81 -15.00 -0.29
C ASN A 36 -3.02 -14.28 -0.90
N ALA A 37 -2.90 -12.96 -1.14
CA ALA A 37 -3.86 -12.12 -1.82
C ALA A 37 -3.11 -10.92 -2.43
N TRP A 38 -3.69 -10.31 -3.46
CA TRP A 38 -3.20 -9.07 -4.04
C TRP A 38 -4.09 -7.89 -3.64
N PRO A 39 -3.55 -6.65 -3.61
CA PRO A 39 -4.37 -5.48 -3.31
C PRO A 39 -5.61 -5.34 -4.19
N ILE A 40 -5.51 -5.69 -5.49
CA ILE A 40 -6.64 -5.65 -6.42
C ILE A 40 -7.83 -6.52 -6.01
N ASN A 41 -7.62 -7.53 -5.15
CA ASN A 41 -8.71 -8.37 -4.64
C ASN A 41 -9.56 -7.66 -3.58
N ILE A 42 -9.02 -6.65 -2.87
CA ILE A 42 -9.66 -6.03 -1.70
C ILE A 42 -9.78 -4.50 -1.78
N LEU A 43 -9.09 -3.85 -2.72
CA LEU A 43 -8.96 -2.39 -2.75
C LEU A 43 -10.32 -1.68 -2.87
N ASN A 44 -11.25 -2.24 -3.65
CA ASN A 44 -12.59 -1.66 -3.76
C ASN A 44 -13.39 -1.81 -2.45
N THR A 45 -13.30 -2.96 -1.79
CA THR A 45 -13.92 -3.16 -0.47
C THR A 45 -13.41 -2.13 0.54
N LEU A 46 -12.09 -1.89 0.58
CA LEU A 46 -11.49 -0.86 1.45
C LEU A 46 -12.00 0.54 1.10
N LYS A 47 -12.09 0.90 -0.18
CA LYS A 47 -12.62 2.21 -0.62
C LYS A 47 -14.09 2.43 -0.25
N HIS A 48 -14.84 1.37 0.02
CA HIS A 48 -16.25 1.45 0.42
C HIS A 48 -16.46 1.49 1.94
N VAL A 49 -15.40 1.31 2.75
CA VAL A 49 -15.49 1.47 4.20
C VAL A 49 -15.67 2.95 4.52
N GLN A 50 -16.72 3.29 5.28
CA GLN A 50 -17.13 4.68 5.53
C GLN A 50 -16.06 5.49 6.27
N GLU A 51 -15.25 4.84 7.11
CA GLU A 51 -14.17 5.44 7.88
C GLU A 51 -12.89 5.68 7.07
N ILE A 52 -12.73 5.03 5.90
CA ILE A 52 -11.54 5.19 5.06
C ILE A 52 -11.70 6.42 4.18
N VAL A 53 -10.96 7.47 4.53
CA VAL A 53 -10.98 8.74 3.77
C VAL A 53 -10.08 8.68 2.54
N ASN A 54 -8.92 8.02 2.63
CA ASN A 54 -7.93 7.93 1.55
C ASN A 54 -7.10 6.65 1.66
N ILE A 55 -6.61 6.16 0.52
CA ILE A 55 -5.59 5.12 0.42
C ILE A 55 -4.37 5.75 -0.26
N TYR A 56 -3.26 5.88 0.47
CA TYR A 56 -2.04 6.52 -0.04
C TYR A 56 -1.27 5.64 -1.03
N VAL A 57 -1.19 4.34 -0.77
CA VAL A 57 -0.41 3.38 -1.58
C VAL A 57 -0.91 1.96 -1.34
N ALA A 58 -0.79 1.09 -2.35
CA ALA A 58 -1.00 -0.35 -2.22
C ALA A 58 -0.02 -1.08 -3.15
N THR A 59 1.13 -1.51 -2.60
CA THR A 59 2.29 -1.94 -3.38
C THR A 59 3.03 -3.12 -2.73
N ALA A 60 3.85 -3.81 -3.53
CA ALA A 60 4.86 -4.75 -3.07
C ALA A 60 6.29 -4.27 -3.38
N ASN A 61 6.44 -3.07 -3.95
CA ASN A 61 7.73 -2.44 -4.20
C ASN A 61 8.35 -1.93 -2.89
N PRO A 62 9.66 -1.61 -2.89
CA PRO A 62 10.24 -0.76 -1.87
C PRO A 62 9.45 0.56 -1.74
N VAL A 63 9.09 0.92 -0.52
CA VAL A 63 8.20 2.06 -0.26
C VAL A 63 8.76 2.94 0.86
N GLN A 64 8.64 4.25 0.70
CA GLN A 64 8.97 5.24 1.74
C GLN A 64 7.76 6.15 2.01
N VAL A 65 7.54 6.47 3.29
CA VAL A 65 6.50 7.41 3.72
C VAL A 65 7.16 8.72 4.11
N ILE A 66 6.80 9.81 3.44
CA ILE A 66 7.29 11.15 3.77
C ILE A 66 6.40 11.73 4.88
N VAL A 67 6.99 11.94 6.05
CA VAL A 67 6.27 12.42 7.24
C VAL A 67 6.81 13.78 7.65
N ALA A 68 5.92 14.74 7.83
CA ALA A 68 6.24 16.00 8.48
C ALA A 68 5.77 15.99 9.94
N GLU A 69 6.53 16.64 10.80
CA GLU A 69 6.22 16.78 12.22
C GLU A 69 6.06 18.25 12.60
N THR A 70 5.05 18.53 13.41
CA THR A 70 4.75 19.86 13.96
C THR A 70 4.70 19.77 15.48
N LYS A 71 4.53 20.91 16.17
CA LYS A 71 4.30 20.92 17.62
C LYS A 71 3.08 20.11 18.05
N GLN A 72 2.09 19.90 17.17
CA GLN A 72 0.86 19.16 17.48
C GLN A 72 1.00 17.65 17.23
N GLY A 73 1.71 17.26 16.17
CA GLY A 73 1.81 15.87 15.73
C GLY A 73 2.36 15.72 14.32
N ARG A 74 2.15 14.55 13.72
CA ARG A 74 2.73 14.13 12.43
C ARG A 74 1.67 14.02 11.34
N ALA A 75 2.06 14.34 10.10
CA ALA A 75 1.22 14.23 8.91
C ALA A 75 1.97 13.50 7.80
N ILE A 76 1.26 12.69 7.01
CA ILE A 76 1.79 12.10 5.77
C ILE A 76 1.71 13.17 4.68
N LEU A 77 2.86 13.51 4.08
CA LEU A 77 2.93 14.45 2.96
C LEU A 77 2.92 13.73 1.59
N GLY A 78 3.37 12.48 1.56
CA GLY A 78 3.43 11.71 0.32
C GLY A 78 4.08 10.35 0.49
N ILE A 79 4.03 9.56 -0.57
CA ILE A 79 4.62 8.23 -0.66
C ILE A 79 5.59 8.19 -1.85
N VAL A 80 6.73 7.55 -1.65
CA VAL A 80 7.62 7.11 -2.74
C VAL A 80 7.39 5.62 -2.93
N ASP A 81 6.76 5.22 -4.04
CA ASP A 81 6.45 3.83 -4.39
C ASP A 81 7.37 3.38 -5.54
N GLY A 82 8.35 2.54 -5.23
CA GLY A 82 9.29 2.03 -6.21
C GLY A 82 10.28 3.09 -6.71
N TYR A 83 10.57 3.02 -8.01
CA TYR A 83 11.66 3.75 -8.65
C TYR A 83 11.16 4.67 -9.76
N THR A 84 12.02 5.58 -10.20
CA THR A 84 11.69 6.49 -11.31
C THR A 84 11.63 5.75 -12.65
N PRO A 85 10.75 6.15 -13.59
CA PRO A 85 10.73 5.58 -14.94
C PRO A 85 12.05 5.82 -15.68
N VAL A 86 12.54 4.81 -16.39
CA VAL A 86 13.81 4.87 -17.15
C VAL A 86 13.61 5.01 -18.66
N GLY A 87 12.37 5.01 -19.14
CA GLY A 87 12.03 5.08 -20.56
C GLY A 87 10.54 4.93 -20.84
N VAL A 88 10.18 4.84 -22.12
CA VAL A 88 8.83 4.59 -22.62
C VAL A 88 8.81 3.22 -23.29
N GLU A 89 7.74 2.43 -23.06
CA GLU A 89 7.60 1.08 -23.63
C GLU A 89 7.54 1.10 -25.17
N GLY A 90 8.21 0.13 -25.81
CA GLY A 90 8.11 -0.15 -27.24
C GLY A 90 7.00 -1.16 -27.58
N GLU A 91 6.86 -1.51 -28.86
CA GLU A 91 5.83 -2.46 -29.30
C GLU A 91 6.06 -3.89 -28.75
N GLU A 92 7.31 -4.33 -28.59
CA GLU A 92 7.61 -5.64 -27.99
C GLU A 92 7.29 -5.68 -26.49
N ASP A 93 7.66 -4.64 -25.72
CA ASP A 93 7.31 -4.52 -24.29
C ASP A 93 5.78 -4.58 -24.10
N LYS A 94 5.06 -3.87 -24.97
CA LYS A 94 3.59 -3.87 -24.99
C LYS A 94 3.04 -5.26 -25.29
N LYS A 95 3.57 -5.96 -26.29
CA LYS A 95 3.17 -7.34 -26.60
C LYS A 95 3.41 -8.25 -25.39
N GLU A 96 4.58 -8.16 -24.77
CA GLU A 96 4.95 -8.96 -23.58
C GLU A 96 3.97 -8.74 -22.43
N ARG A 97 3.69 -7.48 -22.03
CA ARG A 97 2.75 -7.24 -20.91
C ARG A 97 1.32 -7.67 -21.23
N HIS A 98 0.89 -7.61 -22.49
CA HIS A 98 -0.44 -8.08 -22.91
C HIS A 98 -0.54 -9.61 -22.86
N GLU A 99 0.49 -10.31 -23.32
CA GLU A 99 0.59 -11.77 -23.23
C GLU A 99 0.65 -12.23 -21.77
N PHE A 100 1.43 -11.54 -20.94
CA PHE A 100 1.53 -11.83 -19.50
C PHE A 100 0.15 -11.83 -18.82
N LEU A 101 -0.65 -10.77 -19.00
CA LEU A 101 -1.98 -10.66 -18.39
C LEU A 101 -2.94 -11.80 -18.79
N ARG A 102 -2.78 -12.36 -19.99
CA ARG A 102 -3.54 -13.55 -20.45
C ARG A 102 -3.01 -14.83 -19.84
N LYS A 103 -1.70 -14.98 -19.78
CA LYS A 103 -1.02 -16.11 -19.13
C LYS A 103 -1.41 -16.24 -17.65
N ILE A 104 -1.51 -15.12 -16.94
CA ILE A 104 -1.96 -15.11 -15.53
C ILE A 104 -3.50 -15.06 -15.38
N GLY A 105 -4.25 -15.17 -16.49
CA GLY A 105 -5.71 -15.34 -16.48
C GLY A 105 -6.56 -14.09 -16.19
N TYR A 106 -5.96 -12.91 -16.15
CA TYR A 106 -6.69 -11.66 -15.87
C TYR A 106 -7.36 -11.05 -17.10
N LYS A 107 -6.96 -11.46 -18.31
CA LYS A 107 -7.52 -11.00 -19.58
C LYS A 107 -7.71 -12.17 -20.55
N LYS A 108 -8.63 -11.99 -21.50
CA LYS A 108 -8.81 -12.85 -22.68
C LYS A 108 -8.12 -12.21 -23.88
#